data_AF-A0A7S6S537-F1
#
_entry.id   AF-A0A7S6S537-F1
#
_cell.length_a   1.000
_cell.length_b   1.000
_cell.length_c   1.000
_cell.angle_alpha   90.00
_cell.angle_beta   90.00
_cell.angle_gamma   90.00
#
_symmetry.space_group_name_H-M   'P 1'
#
loop_
_entity.id
_entity.type
_entity.pdbx_description
1 polymer ?
#
loop_
_entity_poly.entity_id
_entity_poly.type
_entity_poly.pdbx_seq_one_letter_code
_entity_poly.pdbx_strand_id
1 'polypeptide(L)'
;MHHAALSPRNSTAVVVRCALGAVFLVAGTEKAFDLQGFTTVLTWLTGWKSPGALYSLATTICAWEMTLGVFLLTGALLRQLLIATIATLLAFSIILIVMLFDASAPASCGCGRLLMVLREFADSKVAALGRNAVLAAAALWLLLFQRRQSRRESMVEASAARVANPGIMPVDDQ
;
A
#
# COMPACT_ATOMS: atom_id res chain seq x y z
N MET A 1 0.59 10.71 -19.99
CA MET A 1 -0.07 10.14 -18.81
C MET A 1 -0.91 11.23 -18.16
N HIS A 2 -2.23 11.24 -18.37
CA HIS A 2 -3.09 12.22 -17.69
C HIS A 2 -3.14 11.88 -16.20
N HIS A 3 -2.63 12.78 -15.36
CA HIS A 3 -2.80 12.72 -13.92
C HIS A 3 -4.29 12.93 -13.62
N ALA A 4 -5.07 11.84 -13.64
CA ALA A 4 -6.42 11.82 -13.11
C ALA A 4 -6.32 11.95 -11.58
N ALA A 5 -6.08 13.18 -11.12
CA ALA A 5 -6.27 13.54 -9.73
C ALA A 5 -7.72 13.18 -9.39
N LEU A 6 -7.91 12.37 -8.34
CA LEU A 6 -9.26 12.06 -7.85
C LEU A 6 -10.01 13.38 -7.66
N SER A 7 -11.11 13.56 -8.40
CA SER A 7 -11.98 14.71 -8.20
C SER A 7 -12.30 14.82 -6.70
N PRO A 8 -12.16 16.00 -6.07
CA PRO A 8 -12.39 16.20 -4.64
C PRO A 8 -13.81 15.85 -4.16
N ARG A 9 -14.70 15.42 -5.06
CA ARG A 9 -16.09 15.05 -4.79
C ARG A 9 -16.27 13.72 -4.04
N ASN A 10 -15.25 12.85 -3.96
CA ASN A 10 -15.37 11.57 -3.24
C ASN A 10 -14.56 11.55 -1.94
N SER A 11 -15.10 12.20 -0.91
CA SER A 11 -14.49 12.31 0.43
C SER A 11 -14.06 10.96 0.99
N THR A 12 -14.82 9.88 0.78
CA THR A 12 -14.46 8.54 1.25
C THR A 12 -13.16 8.02 0.66
N ALA A 13 -12.95 8.16 -0.66
CA ALA A 13 -11.73 7.67 -1.31
C ALA A 13 -10.50 8.45 -0.84
N VAL A 14 -10.65 9.77 -0.63
CA VAL A 14 -9.61 10.62 -0.05
C VAL A 14 -9.28 10.19 1.38
N VAL A 15 -10.28 9.98 2.22
CA VAL A 15 -10.09 9.55 3.62
C VAL A 15 -9.39 8.19 3.68
N VAL A 16 -9.83 7.19 2.92
CA VAL A 16 -9.20 5.85 2.92
C VAL A 16 -7.76 5.94 2.43
N ARG A 17 -7.49 6.72 1.37
CA ARG A 17 -6.14 6.94 0.86
C ARG A 17 -5.25 7.62 1.90
N CYS A 18 -5.74 8.66 2.56
CA CYS A 18 -5.00 9.36 3.61
C CYS A 18 -4.72 8.44 4.81
N ALA A 19 -5.70 7.62 5.21
CA ALA A 19 -5.52 6.63 6.26
C ALA A 19 -4.45 5.58 5.90
N LEU A 20 -4.48 5.04 4.68
CA LEU A 20 -3.43 4.13 4.19
C LEU A 20 -2.05 4.80 4.23
N GLY A 21 -1.95 6.03 3.71
CA GLY A 21 -0.69 6.78 3.72
C GLY A 21 -0.16 7.02 5.13
N ALA A 22 -1.02 7.42 6.06
CA ALA A 22 -0.66 7.64 7.46
C ALA A 22 -0.17 6.34 8.14
N VAL A 23 -0.83 5.21 7.91
CA VAL A 23 -0.40 3.91 8.45
C VAL A 23 1.00 3.52 7.96
N PHE A 24 1.30 3.74 6.68
CA PHE A 24 2.64 3.46 6.13
C PHE A 24 3.71 4.40 6.69
N LEU A 25 3.40 5.69 6.87
CA LEU A 25 4.30 6.64 7.53
C LEU A 25 4.62 6.22 8.96
N VAL A 26 3.59 5.88 9.74
CA VAL A 26 3.76 5.42 11.12
C VAL A 26 4.58 4.13 11.14
N ALA A 27 4.22 3.13 10.32
CA ALA A 27 4.93 1.86 10.27
C ALA A 27 6.41 2.00 9.88
N GLY A 28 6.73 2.84 8.89
CA GLY A 28 8.11 3.12 8.49
C GLY A 28 8.88 3.88 9.57
N THR A 29 8.22 4.83 10.25
CA THR A 29 8.81 5.61 11.36
C THR A 29 9.13 4.73 12.56
N GLU A 30 8.21 3.83 12.95
CA GLU A 30 8.45 2.89 14.03
C GLU A 30 9.65 1.97 13.75
N LYS A 31 9.79 1.46 12.53
CA LYS A 31 10.95 0.65 12.14
C LYS A 31 12.25 1.46 12.13
N ALA A 32 12.19 2.74 11.75
CA ALA A 32 13.35 3.61 11.78
C ALA A 32 13.82 3.89 13.22
N PHE A 33 12.90 4.02 14.18
CA PHE A 33 13.23 4.21 15.60
C PHE A 33 13.79 2.96 16.27
N ASP A 34 13.33 1.76 15.87
CA ASP A 34 13.84 0.48 16.37
C ASP A 34 14.52 -0.33 15.25
N LEU A 35 15.50 0.30 14.61
CA LEU A 35 16.21 -0.29 13.48
C LEU A 35 16.92 -1.59 13.88
N GLN A 36 17.39 -1.69 15.13
CA GLN A 36 18.03 -2.90 15.67
C GLN A 36 17.03 -4.06 15.85
N GLY A 37 15.84 -3.79 16.38
CA GLY A 37 14.77 -4.80 16.45
C GLY A 37 14.40 -5.30 15.05
N PHE A 38 14.31 -4.40 14.08
CA PHE A 38 14.00 -4.75 12.70
C PHE A 38 15.12 -5.54 12.00
N THR A 39 16.39 -5.19 12.21
CA THR A 39 17.53 -5.95 11.68
C THR A 39 17.61 -7.35 12.27
N THR A 40 17.15 -7.57 13.50
CA THR A 40 17.04 -8.91 14.10
C THR A 40 16.06 -9.79 13.31
N VAL A 41 14.90 -9.23 12.92
CA VAL A 41 13.94 -9.93 12.05
C VAL A 41 14.54 -10.23 10.68
N LEU A 42 15.26 -9.27 10.09
CA LEU A 42 15.93 -9.48 8.80
C LEU A 42 17.06 -10.51 8.87
N THR A 43 17.80 -10.54 9.98
CA THR A 43 18.86 -11.53 10.23
C THR A 43 18.26 -12.93 10.25
N TRP A 44 17.16 -13.11 10.99
CA TRP A 44 16.42 -14.38 11.03
C TRP A 44 15.88 -14.75 9.64
N LEU A 45 15.26 -13.81 8.92
CA LEU A 45 14.64 -14.07 7.62
C LEU A 45 15.65 -14.42 6.51
N THR A 46 16.82 -13.77 6.51
CA THR A 46 17.80 -13.89 5.42
C THR A 46 18.97 -14.83 5.75
N GLY A 47 19.22 -15.09 7.03
CA GLY A 47 20.44 -15.76 7.50
C GLY A 47 21.72 -14.95 7.31
N TRP A 48 21.64 -13.70 6.86
CA TRP A 48 22.81 -12.87 6.61
C TRP A 48 23.46 -12.45 7.92
N LYS A 49 24.80 -12.50 7.97
CA LYS A 49 25.58 -12.13 9.16
C LYS A 49 26.29 -10.78 9.02
N SER A 50 26.23 -10.15 7.84
CA SER A 50 26.87 -8.85 7.60
C SER A 50 26.01 -7.73 8.17
N PRO A 51 26.43 -7.05 9.26
CA PRO A 51 25.62 -6.02 9.89
C PRO A 51 25.36 -4.85 8.92
N GLY A 52 26.38 -4.43 8.16
CA GLY A 52 26.25 -3.33 7.21
C GLY A 52 25.21 -3.59 6.12
N ALA A 53 25.14 -4.82 5.60
CA ALA A 53 24.14 -5.19 4.60
C ALA A 53 22.72 -5.20 5.20
N LEU A 54 22.56 -5.72 6.41
CA LEU A 54 21.28 -5.76 7.11
C LEU A 54 20.78 -4.35 7.46
N TYR A 55 21.64 -3.47 7.97
CA TYR A 55 21.27 -2.07 8.26
C TYR A 55 20.89 -1.31 7.00
N SER A 56 21.62 -1.53 5.89
CA SER A 56 21.29 -0.92 4.59
C SER A 56 19.93 -1.39 4.08
N LEU A 57 19.66 -2.70 4.16
CA LEU A 57 18.37 -3.28 3.78
C LEU A 57 17.24 -2.76 4.67
N ALA A 58 17.43 -2.75 5.99
CA ALA A 58 16.47 -2.24 6.95
C ALA A 58 16.11 -0.77 6.65
N THR A 59 17.12 0.07 6.43
CA THR A 59 16.94 1.50 6.12
C THR A 59 16.20 1.68 4.79
N THR A 60 16.53 0.86 3.79
CA THR A 60 15.87 0.89 2.47
C THR A 60 14.39 0.55 2.59
N ILE A 61 14.04 -0.47 3.37
CA ILE A 61 12.65 -0.87 3.60
C ILE A 61 11.90 0.24 4.37
N CYS A 62 12.51 0.84 5.39
CA CYS A 62 11.91 1.97 6.11
C CYS A 62 11.65 3.16 5.19
N ALA A 63 12.65 3.53 4.38
CA ALA A 63 12.54 4.62 3.41
C ALA A 63 11.47 4.32 2.36
N TRP A 64 11.36 3.06 1.91
CA TRP A 64 10.32 2.61 0.99
C TRP A 64 8.91 2.78 1.57
N GLU A 65 8.67 2.33 2.81
CA GLU A 65 7.37 2.48 3.47
C GLU A 65 7.01 3.96 3.69
N MET A 66 7.97 4.77 4.14
CA MET A 66 7.76 6.21 4.29
C MET A 66 7.45 6.88 2.95
N THR A 67 8.17 6.51 1.89
CA THR A 67 7.95 7.02 0.53
C THR A 67 6.54 6.66 0.05
N LEU A 68 6.13 5.39 0.18
CA LEU A 68 4.76 4.98 -0.12
C LEU A 68 3.74 5.80 0.67
N GLY A 69 3.98 6.01 1.96
CA GLY A 69 3.15 6.85 2.83
C GLY A 69 2.96 8.27 2.29
N VAL A 70 4.05 9.00 2.04
CA VAL A 70 4.01 10.37 1.49
C VAL A 70 3.32 10.42 0.13
N PHE A 71 3.67 9.52 -0.78
CA PHE A 71 3.11 9.51 -2.13
C PHE A 71 1.62 9.14 -2.14
N LEU A 72 1.18 8.26 -1.23
CA LEU A 72 -0.25 8.00 -1.03
C LEU A 72 -0.98 9.26 -0.55
N LEU A 73 -0.37 10.10 0.31
CA LEU A 73 -0.97 11.36 0.76
C LEU A 73 -1.07 12.44 -0.34
N THR A 74 -0.17 12.45 -1.32
CA THR A 74 -0.26 13.39 -2.45
C THR A 74 -1.23 12.91 -3.53
N GLY A 75 -1.41 11.60 -3.68
CA GLY A 75 -2.32 11.01 -4.68
C GLY A 75 -1.74 10.99 -6.10
N ALA A 76 -0.48 11.37 -6.28
CA ALA A 76 0.23 11.21 -7.55
C ALA A 76 0.42 9.71 -7.86
N LEU A 77 0.32 9.30 -9.13
CA LEU A 77 0.56 7.89 -9.53
C LEU A 77 -0.24 6.85 -8.71
N LEU A 78 -1.45 7.22 -8.26
CA LEU A 78 -2.21 6.45 -7.27
C LEU A 78 -2.38 4.97 -7.65
N ARG A 79 -2.61 4.67 -8.93
CA ARG A 79 -2.76 3.28 -9.39
C ARG A 79 -1.50 2.45 -9.11
N GLN A 80 -0.33 2.98 -9.47
CA GLN A 80 0.96 2.31 -9.25
C GLN A 80 1.24 2.19 -7.75
N LEU A 81 0.98 3.24 -6.99
CA LEU A 81 1.17 3.23 -5.53
C LEU A 81 0.27 2.23 -4.82
N LEU A 82 -1.00 2.10 -5.22
CA LEU A 82 -1.93 1.12 -4.64
C LEU A 82 -1.47 -0.32 -4.95
N ILE A 83 -0.97 -0.58 -6.16
CA ILE A 83 -0.39 -1.89 -6.50
C ILE A 83 0.86 -2.15 -5.64
N ALA A 84 1.76 -1.17 -5.52
CA ALA A 84 2.95 -1.27 -4.68
C ALA A 84 2.59 -1.47 -3.19
N THR A 85 1.54 -0.81 -2.71
CA THR A 85 0.99 -0.95 -1.36
C THR A 85 0.50 -2.36 -1.12
N ILE A 86 -0.34 -2.90 -2.02
CA ILE A 86 -0.85 -4.28 -1.93
C ILE A 86 0.32 -5.27 -1.95
N ALA A 87 1.28 -5.10 -2.87
CA ALA A 87 2.45 -5.97 -2.95
C ALA A 87 3.29 -5.93 -1.67
N THR A 88 3.50 -4.74 -1.09
CA THR A 88 4.24 -4.56 0.16
C THR A 88 3.51 -5.24 1.33
N LEU A 89 2.19 -5.05 1.45
CA LEU A 89 1.37 -5.70 2.48
C LEU A 89 1.37 -7.22 2.34
N LEU A 90 1.32 -7.75 1.11
CA LEU A 90 1.41 -9.18 0.85
C LEU A 90 2.78 -9.73 1.25
N ALA A 91 3.87 -9.06 0.87
CA ALA A 91 5.23 -9.47 1.23
C ALA A 91 5.40 -9.55 2.76
N PHE A 92 4.98 -8.52 3.50
CA PHE A 92 5.01 -8.56 4.97
C PHE A 92 4.07 -9.61 5.56
N SER A 93 2.92 -9.85 4.95
CA SER A 93 2.01 -10.90 5.40
C SER A 93 2.63 -12.29 5.22
N ILE A 94 3.33 -12.54 4.12
CA ILE A 94 4.06 -13.79 3.91
C ILE A 94 5.12 -13.96 5.01
N ILE A 95 5.91 -12.92 5.30
CA ILE A 95 6.91 -12.97 6.38
C ILE A 95 6.25 -13.29 7.72
N LEU A 96 5.14 -12.63 8.07
CA LEU A 96 4.40 -12.89 9.31
C LEU A 96 3.85 -14.32 9.39
N ILE A 97 3.37 -14.87 8.26
CA ILE A 97 2.92 -16.26 8.17
C ILE A 97 4.11 -17.20 8.44
N VAL A 98 5.26 -16.99 7.80
CA VAL A 98 6.46 -17.81 8.06
C VAL A 98 6.87 -17.74 9.53
N MET A 99 6.85 -16.54 10.12
CA MET A 99 7.15 -16.34 11.55
C MET A 99 6.14 -17.03 12.50
N LEU A 100 4.91 -17.33 12.06
CA LEU A 100 3.94 -18.08 12.87
C LEU A 100 4.28 -19.57 12.95
N PHE A 101 4.96 -20.10 11.93
CA PHE A 101 5.29 -21.52 11.84
C PHE A 101 6.72 -21.85 12.29
N ASP A 102 7.56 -20.85 12.53
CA ASP A 102 8.94 -21.01 13.00
C ASP A 102 9.08 -20.58 14.47
N ALA A 103 9.38 -21.54 15.34
CA ALA A 103 9.59 -21.32 16.77
C ALA A 103 10.83 -20.47 17.09
N SER A 104 11.80 -20.40 16.17
CA SER A 104 12.99 -19.56 16.30
C SER A 104 12.77 -18.10 15.89
N ALA A 105 11.60 -17.79 15.31
CA ALA A 105 11.27 -16.45 14.87
C ALA A 105 11.20 -15.46 16.05
N PRO A 106 11.68 -14.21 15.86
CA PRO A 106 11.54 -13.18 16.87
C PRO A 106 10.10 -13.00 17.36
N ALA A 107 9.94 -12.66 18.64
CA ALA A 107 8.63 -12.49 19.26
C ALA A 107 7.84 -11.35 18.56
N SER A 108 8.50 -10.23 18.25
CA SER A 108 7.93 -9.06 17.60
C SER A 108 8.32 -8.94 16.12
N CYS A 109 7.41 -8.44 15.27
CA CYS A 109 7.66 -8.08 13.86
C CYS A 109 8.55 -6.83 13.66
N GLY A 110 8.95 -6.14 14.74
CA GLY A 110 9.59 -4.82 14.67
C GLY A 110 8.62 -3.67 14.35
N CYS A 111 7.31 -3.91 14.41
CA CYS A 111 6.24 -2.98 14.08
C CYS A 111 5.28 -2.84 15.29
N GLY A 112 4.89 -1.61 15.68
CA GLY A 112 3.95 -1.35 16.80
C GLY A 112 4.55 -0.94 18.15
N ARG A 113 5.89 -0.75 18.23
CA ARG A 113 6.56 -0.43 19.51
C ARG A 113 6.26 0.97 20.03
N LEU A 114 5.88 1.94 19.19
CA LEU A 114 5.64 3.32 19.60
C LEU A 114 4.22 3.49 20.16
N LEU A 115 3.25 2.70 19.69
CA LEU A 115 1.89 2.63 20.24
C LEU A 115 1.82 1.79 21.53
N MET A 116 2.72 2.04 22.48
CA MET A 116 2.86 1.29 23.75
C MET A 116 1.57 1.22 24.59
N VAL A 117 0.62 2.14 24.36
CA VAL A 117 -0.64 2.25 25.11
C VAL A 117 -1.69 1.21 24.68
N LEU A 118 -1.53 0.57 23.51
CA LEU A 118 -2.46 -0.46 23.00
C LEU A 118 -1.86 -1.89 22.98
N ARG A 119 -0.75 -2.08 23.70
CA ARG A 119 0.18 -3.22 23.59
C ARG A 119 -0.41 -4.61 23.82
N GLU A 120 -1.35 -4.77 24.75
CA GLU A 120 -1.77 -6.11 25.19
C GLU A 120 -2.56 -6.92 24.14
N PHE A 121 -3.15 -6.26 23.13
CA PHE A 121 -3.89 -6.94 22.07
C PHE A 121 -3.26 -6.77 20.68
N ALA A 122 -2.42 -5.75 20.48
CA ALA A 122 -1.90 -5.37 19.17
C ALA A 122 -0.62 -6.12 18.75
N ASP A 123 0.13 -6.74 19.67
CA ASP A 123 1.46 -7.31 19.37
C ASP A 123 1.43 -8.76 18.85
N SER A 124 0.25 -9.38 18.71
CA SER A 124 0.19 -10.71 18.12
C SER A 124 0.45 -10.67 16.61
N LYS A 125 1.26 -11.62 16.11
CA LYS A 125 1.50 -11.83 14.67
C LYS A 125 0.17 -11.99 13.89
N VAL A 126 -0.84 -12.61 14.52
CA VAL A 126 -2.20 -12.77 13.97
C VAL A 126 -2.90 -11.41 13.83
N ALA A 127 -2.82 -10.54 14.84
CA ALA A 127 -3.38 -9.19 14.74
C ALA A 127 -2.65 -8.34 13.68
N ALA A 128 -1.34 -8.52 13.50
CA ALA A 128 -0.58 -7.89 12.42
C ALA A 128 -1.06 -8.38 11.03
N LEU A 129 -1.31 -9.68 10.86
CA LEU A 129 -1.90 -10.22 9.64
C LEU A 129 -3.29 -9.67 9.36
N GLY A 130 -4.16 -9.60 10.38
CA GLY A 130 -5.49 -9.01 10.26
C GLY A 130 -5.43 -7.55 9.79
N ARG A 131 -4.52 -6.75 10.37
CA ARG A 131 -4.28 -5.37 9.93
C ARG A 131 -3.84 -5.30 8.47
N ASN A 132 -2.87 -6.11 8.06
CA ASN A 132 -2.43 -6.15 6.66
C ASN A 132 -3.56 -6.55 5.70
N ALA A 133 -4.41 -7.51 6.08
CA ALA A 133 -5.56 -7.92 5.27
C ALA A 133 -6.57 -6.78 5.10
N VAL A 134 -6.88 -6.05 6.18
CA VAL A 134 -7.78 -4.88 6.13
C VAL A 134 -7.20 -3.78 5.25
N LEU A 135 -5.92 -3.45 5.41
CA LEU A 135 -5.24 -2.43 4.60
C LEU A 135 -5.17 -2.84 3.12
N ALA A 136 -4.91 -4.12 2.84
CA ALA A 136 -4.86 -4.63 1.47
C ALA A 136 -6.24 -4.61 0.81
N ALA A 137 -7.29 -4.95 1.55
CA ALA A 137 -8.68 -4.84 1.09
C ALA A 137 -9.06 -3.38 0.80
N ALA A 138 -8.68 -2.44 1.67
CA ALA A 138 -8.90 -1.01 1.46
C ALA A 138 -8.16 -0.49 0.22
N ALA A 139 -6.89 -0.88 0.03
CA ALA A 139 -6.11 -0.51 -1.15
C ALA A 139 -6.68 -1.13 -2.44
N LEU A 140 -7.14 -2.38 -2.40
CA LEU A 140 -7.79 -3.06 -3.52
C LEU A 140 -9.12 -2.38 -3.87
N TRP A 141 -9.91 -2.03 -2.86
CA TRP A 141 -11.16 -1.29 -3.06
C TRP A 141 -10.90 0.05 -3.77
N LEU A 142 -9.91 0.84 -3.31
CA LEU A 142 -9.52 2.09 -3.99
C LEU A 142 -9.08 1.85 -5.43
N LEU A 143 -8.31 0.78 -5.68
CA LEU A 143 -7.82 0.44 -7.02
C LEU A 143 -8.99 0.09 -7.97
N LEU A 144 -9.95 -0.68 -7.50
CA LEU A 144 -11.16 -1.02 -8.25
C LEU A 144 -12.06 0.20 -8.46
N PHE A 145 -12.18 1.05 -7.44
CA PHE A 145 -12.94 2.29 -7.51
C PHE A 145 -12.37 3.23 -8.58
N GLN A 146 -11.06 3.45 -8.59
CA GLN A 146 -10.38 4.27 -9.59
C GLN A 146 -10.60 3.73 -11.01
N ARG A 147 -10.48 2.41 -11.21
CA ARG A 147 -10.75 1.78 -12.52
C ARG A 147 -12.18 2.02 -13.00
N ARG A 148 -13.18 1.99 -12.11
CA ARG A 148 -14.58 2.27 -12.45
C ARG A 148 -14.78 3.72 -12.87
N GLN A 149 -14.12 4.68 -12.20
CA GLN A 149 -14.21 6.10 -12.57
C GLN A 149 -13.62 6.37 -13.95
N SER A 150 -12.40 5.91 -14.22
CA SER A 150 -11.77 6.11 -15.54
C SER A 150 -12.58 5.48 -16.68
N ARG A 151 -13.23 4.33 -16.43
CA ARG A 151 -14.15 3.73 -17.41
C ARG A 151 -15.37 4.61 -17.67
N ARG A 152 -16.01 5.14 -16.62
CA ARG A 152 -17.17 6.05 -16.77
C ARG A 152 -16.81 7.29 -17.57
N GLU A 153 -15.66 7.92 -17.28
CA GLU A 153 -15.19 9.10 -18.03
C GLU A 153 -15.00 8.77 -19.51
N SER A 154 -14.32 7.67 -19.84
CA SER A 154 -14.15 7.24 -21.23
C SER A 154 -15.48 6.95 -21.96
N MET A 155 -16.48 6.41 -21.26
CA MET A 155 -17.81 6.16 -21.85
C MET A 155 -18.61 7.45 -22.06
N VAL A 156 -18.49 8.43 -21.14
CA VAL A 156 -19.13 9.75 -21.28
C VAL A 156 -18.51 10.50 -22.45
N GLU A 157 -17.17 10.51 -22.55
CA GLU A 157 -16.45 11.14 -23.66
C GLU A 157 -16.80 10.49 -25.01
N ALA A 158 -16.82 9.16 -25.09
CA ALA A 158 -17.24 8.43 -26.30
C ALA A 158 -18.71 8.68 -26.68
N SER A 159 -19.59 8.89 -25.69
CA SER A 159 -21.00 9.25 -25.95
C SER A 159 -21.13 10.70 -26.42
N ALA A 160 -20.39 11.63 -25.80
CA ALA A 160 -20.37 13.03 -26.19
C ALA A 160 -19.80 13.21 -27.62
N ALA A 161 -18.74 12.48 -27.97
CA ALA A 161 -18.19 12.47 -29.32
C ALA A 161 -19.19 11.99 -30.38
N ARG A 162 -20.01 10.97 -30.05
CA ARG A 162 -21.08 10.47 -30.94
C ARG A 162 -22.20 11.50 -31.13
N VAL A 163 -22.58 12.21 -30.07
CA VAL A 163 -23.59 13.28 -30.16
C VAL A 163 -23.06 14.48 -30.96
N ALA A 164 -21.78 14.82 -30.80
CA ALA A 164 -21.16 15.95 -31.49
C ALA A 164 -20.92 15.70 -32.99
N ASN A 165 -20.82 14.43 -33.42
CA ASN A 165 -20.65 14.06 -34.82
C ASN A 165 -21.73 13.06 -35.28
N PRO A 166 -22.99 13.50 -35.47
CA PRO A 166 -24.08 12.64 -35.90
C PRO A 166 -23.98 12.16 -37.37
N GLY A 167 -22.98 12.62 -38.13
CA GLY A 167 -23.07 12.76 -39.59
C GLY A 167 -22.13 11.91 -40.46
N ILE A 168 -21.43 10.90 -39.93
CA ILE A 168 -20.72 9.93 -40.77
C ILE A 168 -21.37 8.56 -40.55
N MET A 169 -22.56 8.37 -41.10
CA MET A 169 -22.96 7.02 -41.45
C MET A 169 -22.05 6.59 -42.61
N PRO A 170 -21.41 5.40 -42.56
CA PRO A 170 -20.79 4.85 -43.74
C PRO A 170 -21.89 4.80 -44.81
N VAL A 171 -21.74 5.62 -45.84
CA VAL A 171 -22.48 5.41 -47.08
C VAL A 171 -21.94 4.09 -47.56
N ASP A 172 -22.76 3.04 -47.47
CA ASP A 172 -22.45 1.76 -48.08
C ASP A 172 -22.24 2.05 -49.57
N ASP A 173 -20.98 2.08 -50.01
CA ASP A 173 -20.60 2.13 -51.42
C ASP A 173 -21.09 0.81 -52.04
N GLN A 174 -22.28 0.88 -52.66
CA GLN A 174 -22.83 -0.15 -53.55
C GLN A 174 -22.15 -0.11 -54.91
#